data_AF-E9HLN6-F1
#
_entry.id   AF-E9HLN6-F1
#
_cell.length_a   1.000
_cell.length_b   1.000
_cell.length_c   1.000
_cell.angle_alpha   90.00
_cell.angle_beta   90.00
_cell.angle_gamma   90.00
#
_symmetry.space_group_name_H-M   'P 1'
#
loop_
_entity.id
_entity.type
_entity.pdbx_description
1 polymer ?
#
loop_
_entity_poly.entity_id
_entity_poly.type
_entity_poly.pdbx_seq_one_letter_code
_entity_poly.pdbx_strand_id
1 'polypeptide(L)'
;MESRGESENAERILYNMNPRQLVDVACKAYHKKLVGGEEAASPKEVGLNIYILCHHLAQHNKELAALMKPPPVDGVSGDAALQYYANHTAKFEIVRHDRTMEQIVFPIPEMCEYLTNDTKVRVFHTAERDDQGSKVTASFLQGVDDMF
;
A
#
# COMPACT_ATOMS: atom_id res chain seq x y z
N MET A 1 2.72 6.97 -11.63
CA MET A 1 3.83 7.92 -11.44
C MET A 1 5.08 7.08 -11.40
N GLU A 2 5.92 7.18 -12.41
CA GLU A 2 7.22 6.50 -12.41
C GLU A 2 8.25 7.55 -12.00
N SER A 3 8.92 7.35 -10.84
CA SER A 3 10.18 7.91 -10.28
C SER A 3 10.70 9.29 -10.70
N ARG A 4 10.59 9.69 -11.97
CA ARG A 4 11.11 10.94 -12.52
C ARG A 4 10.02 12.02 -12.52
N GLY A 5 10.17 13.01 -11.62
CA GLY A 5 9.32 14.22 -11.58
C GLY A 5 8.15 14.18 -10.58
N GLU A 6 8.25 13.37 -9.52
CA GLU A 6 7.18 13.18 -8.53
C GLU A 6 6.71 14.49 -7.86
N SER A 7 7.62 15.42 -7.54
CA SER A 7 7.23 16.66 -6.84
C SER A 7 6.41 17.62 -7.71
N GLU A 8 6.82 17.89 -8.96
CA GLU A 8 6.08 18.79 -9.85
C GLU A 8 4.71 18.19 -10.21
N ASN A 9 4.66 16.88 -10.47
CA ASN A 9 3.42 16.19 -10.74
C ASN A 9 2.48 16.20 -9.52
N ALA A 10 3.02 15.98 -8.32
CA ALA A 10 2.24 16.01 -7.08
C ALA A 10 1.68 17.41 -6.81
N GLU A 11 2.48 18.47 -6.96
CA GLU A 11 2.02 19.85 -6.80
C GLU A 11 0.92 20.21 -7.78
N ARG A 12 1.07 19.84 -9.06
CA ARG A 12 0.04 20.07 -10.10
C ARG A 12 -1.26 19.34 -9.79
N ILE A 13 -1.18 18.11 -9.28
CA ILE A 13 -2.38 17.36 -8.89
C ILE A 13 -3.04 17.99 -7.68
N LEU A 14 -2.27 18.31 -6.64
CA LEU A 14 -2.76 18.94 -5.41
C LEU A 14 -3.32 20.35 -5.64
N TYR A 15 -2.88 21.04 -6.69
CA TYR A 15 -3.46 22.30 -7.11
C TYR A 15 -4.88 22.13 -7.71
N ASN A 16 -5.08 21.05 -8.47
CA ASN A 16 -6.34 20.82 -9.20
C ASN A 16 -7.35 19.95 -8.45
N MET A 17 -6.92 19.25 -7.39
CA MET A 17 -7.76 18.31 -6.63
C MET A 17 -7.77 18.67 -5.15
N ASN A 18 -8.93 18.58 -4.52
CA ASN A 18 -9.05 18.78 -3.07
C ASN A 18 -8.66 17.49 -2.32
N PRO A 19 -7.64 17.51 -1.44
CA PRO A 19 -7.18 16.33 -0.70
C PRO A 19 -8.25 15.63 0.12
N ARG A 20 -9.16 16.39 0.77
CA ARG A 20 -10.26 15.81 1.55
C ARG A 20 -11.25 15.08 0.66
N GLN A 21 -11.60 15.69 -0.48
CA GLN A 21 -12.52 15.07 -1.43
C GLN A 21 -11.95 13.78 -2.02
N LEU A 22 -10.64 13.70 -2.26
CA LEU A 22 -10.00 12.46 -2.73
C LEU A 22 -10.17 11.33 -1.72
N VAL A 23 -9.91 11.61 -0.44
CA VAL A 23 -10.11 10.63 0.64
C VAL A 23 -11.60 10.23 0.74
N ASP A 24 -12.51 11.21 0.76
CA ASP A 24 -13.96 10.95 0.83
C ASP A 24 -14.46 10.08 -0.33
N VAL A 25 -13.95 10.29 -1.55
CA VAL A 25 -14.34 9.50 -2.72
C VAL A 25 -13.84 8.07 -2.60
N ALA A 26 -12.60 7.86 -2.15
CA ALA A 26 -12.08 6.51 -1.88
C ALA A 26 -12.97 5.80 -0.85
N CYS A 27 -13.25 6.45 0.28
CA CYS A 27 -14.07 5.87 1.34
C CYS A 27 -15.51 5.59 0.90
N LYS A 28 -16.13 6.48 0.11
CA LYS A 28 -17.45 6.21 -0.49
C LYS A 28 -17.43 5.01 -1.42
N ALA A 29 -16.34 4.83 -2.18
CA ALA A 29 -16.20 3.71 -3.10
C ALA A 29 -16.15 2.36 -2.35
N TYR A 30 -15.53 2.32 -1.16
CA TYR A 30 -15.55 1.16 -0.28
C TYR A 30 -16.96 0.68 0.10
N HIS A 31 -17.86 1.62 0.38
CA HIS A 31 -19.23 1.33 0.82
C HIS A 31 -20.20 1.05 -0.34
N LYS A 32 -19.79 1.29 -1.59
CA LYS A 32 -20.62 0.97 -2.75
C LYS A 32 -20.64 -0.53 -2.99
N LYS A 33 -21.84 -1.09 -3.15
CA LYS A 33 -22.02 -2.45 -3.66
C LYS A 33 -21.65 -2.49 -5.15
N LEU A 34 -21.17 -3.64 -5.63
CA LEU A 34 -20.98 -3.87 -7.06
C LEU A 34 -22.32 -3.63 -7.80
N VAL A 35 -22.26 -2.75 -8.80
CA VAL A 35 -23.37 -2.49 -9.73
C VAL A 35 -22.82 -2.77 -11.13
N GLY A 36 -22.74 -4.05 -11.51
CA GLY A 36 -22.16 -4.49 -12.77
C GLY A 36 -21.92 -6.00 -12.82
N GLY A 37 -21.71 -6.55 -14.02
CA GLY A 37 -21.29 -7.94 -14.22
C GLY A 37 -19.83 -8.17 -13.81
N GLU A 38 -19.41 -9.43 -13.74
CA GLU A 38 -18.10 -9.89 -13.20
C GLU A 38 -16.86 -9.28 -13.89
N GLU A 39 -17.00 -8.66 -15.06
CA GLU A 39 -15.87 -8.04 -15.80
C GLU A 39 -15.58 -6.57 -15.40
N ALA A 40 -16.41 -5.94 -14.59
CA ALA A 40 -16.19 -4.55 -14.18
C ALA A 40 -15.32 -4.47 -12.90
N ALA A 41 -14.30 -3.61 -12.93
CA ALA A 41 -13.51 -3.29 -11.73
C ALA A 41 -14.43 -2.88 -10.58
N SER A 42 -14.25 -3.51 -9.42
CA SER A 42 -15.10 -3.28 -8.28
C SER A 42 -14.94 -1.84 -7.75
N PRO A 43 -16.00 -1.22 -7.21
CA PRO A 43 -15.87 0.08 -6.55
C PRO A 43 -14.80 0.09 -5.46
N LYS A 44 -14.56 -1.04 -4.80
CA LYS A 44 -13.51 -1.20 -3.79
C LYS A 44 -12.10 -1.07 -4.38
N GLU A 45 -11.82 -1.74 -5.50
CA GLU A 45 -10.53 -1.63 -6.21
C GLU A 45 -10.29 -0.21 -6.73
N VAL A 46 -11.33 0.46 -7.24
CA VAL A 46 -11.23 1.87 -7.65
C VAL A 46 -10.84 2.73 -6.44
N GLY A 47 -11.47 2.52 -5.28
CA GLY A 47 -11.11 3.22 -4.05
C GLY A 47 -9.68 2.91 -3.59
N LEU A 48 -9.20 1.68 -3.75
CA LEU A 48 -7.83 1.27 -3.45
C LEU A 48 -6.81 2.01 -4.33
N ASN A 49 -7.09 2.17 -5.63
CA ASN A 49 -6.25 2.93 -6.55
C ASN A 49 -6.18 4.42 -6.19
N ILE A 50 -7.31 5.00 -5.78
CA ILE A 50 -7.34 6.39 -5.28
C ILE A 50 -6.53 6.50 -3.98
N TYR A 51 -6.67 5.54 -3.07
CA TYR A 51 -5.89 5.50 -1.83
C TYR A 51 -4.38 5.43 -2.10
N ILE A 52 -3.95 4.61 -3.07
CA ILE A 52 -2.55 4.53 -3.52
C ILE A 52 -2.07 5.88 -4.05
N LEU A 53 -2.87 6.56 -4.89
CA LEU A 53 -2.54 7.92 -5.35
C LEU A 53 -2.38 8.88 -4.17
N CYS A 54 -3.31 8.86 -3.20
CA CYS A 54 -3.23 9.69 -2.01
C CYS A 54 -1.94 9.44 -1.23
N HIS A 55 -1.46 8.19 -1.16
CA HIS A 55 -0.21 7.86 -0.47
C HIS A 55 1.01 8.57 -1.10
N HIS A 56 1.07 8.61 -2.43
CA HIS A 56 2.12 9.33 -3.15
C HIS A 56 2.01 10.85 -2.91
N LEU A 57 0.80 11.41 -3.00
CA LEU A 57 0.58 12.84 -2.78
C LEU A 57 0.84 13.28 -1.32
N ALA A 58 0.61 12.40 -0.35
CA ALA A 58 0.81 12.66 1.07
C ALA A 58 2.27 12.96 1.44
N GLN A 59 3.23 12.50 0.63
CA GLN A 59 4.65 12.86 0.79
C GLN A 59 4.89 14.36 0.61
N HIS A 60 4.04 15.04 -0.16
CA HIS A 60 4.12 16.47 -0.46
C HIS A 60 3.06 17.31 0.28
N ASN A 61 2.10 16.66 0.95
CA ASN A 61 1.01 17.35 1.65
C ASN A 61 0.74 16.75 3.06
N LYS A 62 1.16 17.48 4.10
CA LYS A 62 1.01 17.08 5.50
C LYS A 62 -0.45 16.96 5.95
N GLU A 63 -1.36 17.75 5.37
CA GLU A 63 -2.79 17.65 5.67
C GLU A 63 -3.36 16.33 5.13
N LEU A 64 -3.04 15.99 3.88
CA LEU A 64 -3.44 14.73 3.28
C LEU A 64 -2.87 13.53 4.06
N ALA A 65 -1.59 13.61 4.46
CA ALA A 65 -0.96 12.58 5.29
C ALA A 65 -1.68 12.38 6.63
N ALA A 66 -2.26 13.43 7.22
CA ALA A 66 -3.04 13.32 8.44
C ALA A 66 -4.43 12.71 8.18
N LEU A 67 -5.08 13.07 7.07
CA LEU A 67 -6.40 12.55 6.67
C LEU A 67 -6.38 11.06 6.34
N MET A 68 -5.26 10.55 5.83
CA MET A 68 -5.10 9.13 5.49
C MET A 68 -4.84 8.22 6.70
N LYS A 69 -4.62 8.78 7.90
CA LYS A 69 -4.33 7.96 9.09
C LYS A 69 -5.56 7.14 9.45
N PRO A 70 -5.45 5.81 9.52
CA PRO A 70 -6.56 4.99 9.94
C PRO A 70 -6.94 5.36 11.39
N PRO A 71 -8.24 5.36 11.69
CA PRO A 71 -8.74 5.66 13.03
C PRO A 71 -8.30 4.57 14.03
N PRO A 72 -8.22 4.89 15.34
CA PRO A 72 -7.95 3.89 16.37
C PRO A 72 -9.01 2.79 16.35
N VAL A 73 -8.57 1.54 16.58
CA VAL A 73 -9.37 0.31 16.49
C VAL A 73 -10.58 0.32 17.46
N ASP A 74 -10.53 1.14 18.52
CA ASP A 74 -11.56 1.22 19.57
C ASP A 74 -12.71 2.20 19.27
N GLY A 75 -12.71 2.88 18.11
CA GLY A 75 -13.67 3.93 17.79
C GLY A 75 -14.82 3.49 16.88
N VAL A 76 -16.06 3.53 17.39
CA VAL A 76 -17.36 3.33 16.69
C VAL A 76 -17.61 4.34 15.53
N SER A 77 -16.62 5.15 15.15
CA SER A 77 -16.72 6.18 14.11
C SER A 77 -15.49 6.20 13.19
N GLY A 78 -14.67 5.16 13.22
CA GLY A 78 -13.57 5.02 12.30
C GLY A 78 -14.04 4.61 10.91
N ASP A 79 -13.65 5.36 9.88
CA ASP A 79 -13.91 5.00 8.49
C ASP A 79 -13.26 3.64 8.17
N ALA A 80 -14.07 2.58 8.21
CA ALA A 80 -13.64 1.21 7.95
C ALA A 80 -12.94 1.07 6.58
N ALA A 81 -13.18 1.99 5.65
CA ALA A 81 -12.50 2.04 4.37
C ALA A 81 -10.99 2.31 4.51
N LEU A 82 -10.58 3.30 5.32
CA LEU A 82 -9.17 3.64 5.49
C LEU A 82 -8.39 2.51 6.16
N GLN A 83 -9.00 1.84 7.14
CA GLN A 83 -8.40 0.67 7.76
C GLN A 83 -8.28 -0.50 6.77
N TYR A 84 -9.32 -0.73 5.97
CA TYR A 84 -9.29 -1.74 4.91
C TYR A 84 -8.16 -1.46 3.91
N TYR A 85 -8.07 -0.24 3.36
CA TYR A 85 -7.04 0.13 2.39
C TYR A 85 -5.63 0.06 2.97
N ALA A 86 -5.43 0.48 4.22
CA ALA A 86 -4.15 0.35 4.91
C ALA A 86 -3.70 -1.13 5.06
N ASN A 87 -4.65 -2.05 5.27
CA ASN A 87 -4.37 -3.47 5.41
C ASN A 87 -4.23 -4.21 4.06
N HIS A 88 -4.67 -3.60 2.95
CA HIS A 88 -4.63 -4.19 1.60
C HIS A 88 -3.64 -3.47 0.67
N THR A 89 -2.82 -2.58 1.21
CA THR A 89 -1.71 -1.98 0.49
C THR A 89 -0.41 -2.24 1.23
N ALA A 90 0.65 -2.48 0.47
CA ALA A 90 1.99 -2.58 1.01
C ALA A 90 2.87 -1.49 0.41
N LYS A 91 3.82 -1.02 1.21
CA LYS A 91 4.85 -0.08 0.82
C LYS A 91 6.20 -0.78 0.89
N PHE A 92 6.98 -0.72 -0.18
CA PHE A 92 8.38 -1.15 -0.15
C PHE A 92 9.30 -0.08 -0.71
N GLU A 93 10.56 -0.16 -0.30
CA GLU A 93 11.63 0.74 -0.73
C GLU A 93 12.61 -0.06 -1.59
N ILE A 94 12.91 0.46 -2.79
CA ILE A 94 13.85 -0.18 -3.72
C ILE A 94 15.04 0.75 -3.94
N VAL A 95 16.23 0.18 -3.87
CA VAL A 95 17.44 0.84 -4.32
C VAL A 95 17.61 0.57 -5.82
N ARG A 96 17.58 1.62 -6.64
CA ARG A 96 17.76 1.55 -8.10
C ARG A 96 19.24 1.42 -8.46
N HIS A 97 19.51 1.12 -9.74
CA HIS A 97 20.88 0.96 -10.27
C HIS A 97 21.74 2.23 -10.13
N ASP A 98 21.11 3.40 -10.12
CA ASP A 98 21.76 4.70 -9.88
C ASP A 98 21.93 5.02 -8.38
N ARG A 99 21.69 4.05 -7.49
CA ARG A 99 21.75 4.15 -6.03
C ARG A 99 20.72 5.11 -5.43
N THR A 100 19.70 5.50 -6.19
CA THR A 100 18.55 6.23 -5.64
C THR A 100 17.61 5.27 -4.93
N MET A 101 16.94 5.76 -3.89
CA MET A 101 15.90 5.02 -3.18
C MET A 101 14.54 5.49 -3.69
N GLU A 102 13.70 4.54 -4.07
CA GLU A 102 12.33 4.79 -4.52
C GLU A 102 11.34 4.07 -3.62
N GLN A 103 10.21 4.69 -3.36
CA GLN A 103 9.11 4.09 -2.60
C GLN A 103 7.99 3.73 -3.56
N ILE A 104 7.48 2.50 -3.46
CA ILE A 104 6.38 2.03 -4.28
C ILE A 104 5.28 1.52 -3.35
N VAL A 105 4.03 1.85 -3.69
CA VAL A 105 2.84 1.39 -3.00
C VAL A 105 1.97 0.62 -3.98
N PHE A 106 1.57 -0.59 -3.60
CA PHE A 106 0.83 -1.50 -4.45
C PHE A 106 -0.21 -2.28 -3.64
N PRO A 107 -1.27 -2.80 -4.29
CA PRO A 107 -2.24 -3.65 -3.64
C PRO A 107 -1.62 -5.00 -3.27
N ILE A 108 -1.89 -5.49 -2.06
CA ILE A 108 -1.44 -6.81 -1.61
C ILE A 108 -2.26 -7.87 -2.35
N PRO A 109 -1.62 -8.85 -3.02
CA PRO A 109 -2.33 -9.97 -3.65
C PRO A 109 -3.15 -10.77 -2.62
N GLU A 110 -4.39 -11.15 -2.98
CA GLU A 110 -5.29 -11.89 -2.08
C GLU A 110 -4.68 -13.20 -1.57
N MET A 111 -3.87 -13.86 -2.39
CA MET A 111 -3.18 -15.10 -2.01
C MET A 111 -2.30 -14.94 -0.76
N CYS A 112 -1.80 -13.74 -0.48
CA CYS A 112 -0.99 -13.47 0.71
C CYS A 112 -1.79 -13.54 2.02
N GLU A 113 -3.13 -13.48 1.97
CA GLU A 113 -3.99 -13.67 3.16
C GLU A 113 -3.87 -15.10 3.73
N TYR A 114 -3.55 -16.09 2.90
CA TYR A 114 -3.40 -17.47 3.31
C TYR A 114 -2.07 -17.77 4.03
N LEU A 115 -1.17 -16.78 4.11
CA LEU A 115 0.11 -16.95 4.80
C LEU A 115 -0.09 -17.06 6.31
N THR A 116 0.14 -18.26 6.85
CA THR A 116 -0.08 -18.56 8.27
C THR A 116 0.92 -17.86 9.18
N ASN A 117 0.49 -17.54 10.40
CA ASN A 117 1.39 -16.95 11.41
C ASN A 117 2.56 -17.87 11.77
N ASP A 118 2.32 -19.19 11.79
CA ASP A 118 3.39 -20.18 12.02
C ASP A 118 4.49 -20.08 10.96
N THR A 119 4.12 -19.95 9.68
CA THR A 119 5.09 -19.75 8.59
C THR A 119 5.85 -18.44 8.76
N LYS A 120 5.18 -17.35 9.13
CA LYS A 120 5.84 -16.05 9.41
C LYS A 120 6.87 -16.17 10.54
N VAL A 121 6.50 -16.81 11.64
CA VAL A 121 7.37 -17.03 12.80
C VAL A 121 8.56 -17.93 12.43
N ARG A 122 8.31 -19.02 11.70
CA ARG A 122 9.34 -19.92 11.21
C ARG A 122 10.38 -19.15 10.38
N VAL A 123 9.95 -18.47 9.33
CA VAL A 123 10.84 -17.67 8.45
C VAL A 123 11.62 -16.62 9.23
N PHE A 124 10.96 -15.91 10.16
CA PHE A 124 11.62 -14.90 10.99
C PHE A 124 12.79 -15.46 11.81
N HIS A 125 12.63 -16.66 12.36
CA HIS A 125 13.64 -17.30 13.19
C HIS A 125 14.68 -18.11 12.39
N THR A 126 14.31 -18.70 11.26
CA THR A 126 15.20 -19.54 10.45
C THR A 126 16.03 -18.76 9.43
N ALA A 127 15.71 -17.49 9.15
CA ALA A 127 16.49 -16.67 8.22
C ALA A 127 17.93 -16.44 8.72
N GLU A 128 18.87 -17.09 8.06
CA GLU A 128 20.32 -17.02 8.31
C GLU A 128 20.93 -15.72 7.78
N ARG A 129 22.10 -15.35 8.31
CA ARG A 129 22.87 -14.20 7.85
C ARG A 129 24.00 -14.66 6.93
N ASP A 130 24.27 -13.94 5.85
CA ASP A 130 25.51 -14.13 5.09
C ASP A 130 26.74 -13.59 5.83
N ASP A 131 27.90 -13.74 5.17
CA ASP A 131 29.20 -13.22 5.60
C ASP A 131 29.22 -11.68 5.74
N GLN A 132 28.28 -10.96 5.13
CA GLN A 132 28.10 -9.51 5.27
C GLN A 132 27.08 -9.15 6.36
N GLY A 133 26.51 -10.14 7.05
CA GLY A 133 25.53 -9.97 8.11
C GLY A 133 24.10 -9.70 7.62
N SER A 134 23.83 -9.80 6.31
CA SER A 134 22.51 -9.60 5.71
C SER A 134 21.65 -10.87 5.81
N LYS A 135 20.36 -10.70 6.11
CA LYS A 135 19.35 -11.77 6.07
C LYS A 135 18.61 -11.87 4.73
N VAL A 136 18.93 -11.00 3.77
CA VAL A 136 18.25 -10.90 2.46
C VAL A 136 18.87 -11.89 1.43
N THR A 137 19.60 -12.88 1.92
CA THR A 137 20.37 -13.80 1.10
C THR A 137 19.48 -14.69 0.25
N ALA A 138 20.10 -15.43 -0.66
CA ALA A 138 19.42 -16.46 -1.46
C ALA A 138 18.59 -17.41 -0.58
N SER A 139 18.96 -17.71 0.67
CA SER A 139 18.15 -18.57 1.55
C SER A 139 16.79 -17.99 1.92
N PHE A 140 16.69 -16.68 2.16
CA PHE A 140 15.38 -16.04 2.41
C PHE A 140 14.55 -16.00 1.13
N LEU A 141 15.15 -15.62 0.01
CA LEU A 141 14.44 -15.51 -1.28
C LEU A 141 14.03 -16.88 -1.84
N GLN A 142 14.86 -17.90 -1.69
CA GLN A 142 14.57 -19.27 -2.10
C GLN A 142 13.47 -19.89 -1.23
N GLY A 143 13.48 -19.62 0.08
CA GLY A 143 12.38 -20.03 0.96
C GLY A 143 11.05 -19.34 0.60
N VAL A 144 11.09 -18.17 -0.05
CA VAL A 144 9.91 -17.48 -0.60
C VAL A 144 9.40 -18.15 -1.87
N ASP A 145 10.28 -18.66 -2.74
CA ASP A 145 9.85 -19.44 -3.91
C ASP A 145 9.07 -20.71 -3.50
N ASP A 146 9.43 -21.33 -2.37
CA ASP A 146 8.71 -22.49 -1.82
C ASP A 146 7.36 -22.15 -1.15
N MET A 147 7.03 -20.86 -1.00
CA MET A 147 5.78 -20.38 -0.37
C MET A 147 4.67 -20.05 -1.37
N PHE A 148 4.95 -20.09 -2.68
CA PHE A 148 4.01 -19.79 -3.77
C PHE A 148 3.63 -21.04 -4.57
#